data_AF-A0A067N0L4-F1
#
_entry.id   AF-A0A067N0L4-F1
#
_cell.length_a   1.000
_cell.length_b   1.000
_cell.length_c   1.000
_cell.angle_alpha   90.00
_cell.angle_beta   90.00
_cell.angle_gamma   90.00
#
_symmetry.space_group_name_H-M   'P 1'
#
loop_
_entity.id
_entity.type
_entity.pdbx_description
1 polymer ?
#
loop_
_entity_poly.entity_id
_entity_poly.type
_entity_poly.pdbx_seq_one_letter_code
_entity_poly.pdbx_strand_id
1 'polypeptide(L)'
;MAQHPSSALATLKQSDLTSYPPLLYIPFNMSQSRGAPSKATQRVQRYVQYEAYLNPSAQSLATELKMPLCTPTAPFPGLMPFLDRLVTTGRDTPNNMAAWFGPHWEEGTREMHHQARLATLSAPWPPSPYINVYVNFHALGRPRPPTKEEQAELKAMLDYSTRPRH
;
A
#
# COMPACT_ATOMS: atom_id res chain seq x y z
N MET A 1 16.49 56.59 -35.27
CA MET A 1 17.30 55.82 -34.30
C MET A 1 16.34 55.13 -33.34
N ALA A 2 16.08 53.84 -33.53
CA ALA A 2 15.28 53.03 -32.61
C ALA A 2 16.00 51.68 -32.47
N GLN A 3 16.41 51.38 -31.25
CA GLN A 3 17.25 50.24 -30.90
C GLN A 3 16.39 48.97 -30.78
N HIS A 4 16.84 47.89 -31.41
CA HIS A 4 16.33 46.54 -31.22
C HIS A 4 16.75 46.00 -29.83
N PRO A 5 15.87 45.32 -29.08
CA PRO A 5 16.30 44.52 -27.94
C PRO A 5 16.83 43.16 -28.41
N SER A 6 18.02 42.84 -27.89
CA SER A 6 18.82 41.64 -28.08
C SER A 6 18.19 40.43 -27.36
N SER A 7 17.88 39.36 -28.10
CA SER A 7 17.46 38.08 -27.54
C SER A 7 18.69 37.27 -27.10
N ALA A 8 18.93 37.21 -25.79
CA ALA A 8 19.94 36.35 -25.19
C ALA A 8 19.44 34.89 -25.16
N LEU A 9 20.06 34.04 -25.97
CA LEU A 9 19.99 32.59 -25.91
C LEU A 9 20.65 32.11 -24.60
N ALA A 10 19.83 31.64 -23.65
CA ALA A 10 20.31 30.91 -22.49
C ALA A 10 20.50 29.43 -22.87
N THR A 11 21.76 29.05 -23.06
CA THR A 11 22.22 27.66 -23.19
C THR A 11 21.92 26.88 -21.92
N LEU A 12 20.96 25.95 -21.99
CA LEU A 12 20.72 24.98 -20.91
C LEU A 12 21.87 23.97 -20.92
N LYS A 13 22.79 24.08 -19.95
CA LYS A 13 23.82 23.05 -19.72
C LYS A 13 23.16 21.80 -19.15
N GLN A 14 23.27 20.75 -19.94
CA GLN A 14 22.89 19.37 -19.66
C GLN A 14 23.97 18.74 -18.75
N SER A 15 23.91 19.02 -17.46
CA SER A 15 24.77 18.38 -16.47
C SER A 15 24.11 18.45 -15.11
N ASP A 16 23.37 17.40 -14.76
CA ASP A 16 23.22 16.87 -13.40
C ASP A 16 22.26 15.66 -13.44
N LEU A 17 22.73 14.56 -14.03
CA LEU A 17 22.06 13.25 -14.05
C LEU A 17 22.80 12.23 -13.17
N THR A 18 23.37 12.66 -12.04
CA THR A 18 24.09 11.75 -11.14
C THR A 18 23.83 12.07 -9.66
N SER A 19 22.57 12.06 -9.24
CA SER A 19 22.25 11.90 -7.82
C SER A 19 20.80 11.42 -7.65
N TYR A 20 20.55 10.17 -8.04
CA TYR A 20 19.37 9.47 -7.57
C TYR A 20 19.86 8.34 -6.66
N PRO A 21 19.42 8.27 -5.40
CA PRO A 21 19.63 7.05 -4.63
C PRO A 21 18.97 5.90 -5.38
N PRO A 22 19.56 4.69 -5.37
CA PRO A 22 18.92 3.54 -5.98
C PRO A 22 17.52 3.41 -5.38
N LEU A 23 16.49 3.49 -6.23
CA LEU A 23 15.14 3.11 -5.85
C LEU A 23 15.27 1.75 -5.20
N LEU A 24 14.95 1.65 -3.91
CA LEU A 24 14.84 0.39 -3.21
C LEU A 24 13.68 -0.37 -3.86
N TYR A 25 13.96 -1.00 -4.99
CA TYR A 25 13.16 -2.07 -5.55
C TYR A 25 13.30 -3.20 -4.55
N ILE A 26 12.48 -3.17 -3.50
CA ILE A 26 12.16 -4.36 -2.75
C ILE A 26 11.47 -5.24 -3.78
N PRO A 27 12.06 -6.36 -4.22
CA PRO A 27 11.33 -7.29 -5.06
C PRO A 27 10.08 -7.66 -4.26
N PHE A 28 8.93 -7.24 -4.78
CA PHE A 28 7.64 -7.73 -4.35
C PHE A 28 7.70 -9.22 -4.65
N ASN A 29 8.11 -10.01 -3.66
CA ASN A 29 8.28 -11.43 -3.83
C ASN A 29 6.89 -12.05 -3.87
N MET A 30 6.24 -11.93 -5.03
CA MET A 30 5.22 -12.85 -5.50
C MET A 30 5.86 -14.23 -5.74
N SER A 31 6.61 -14.76 -4.77
CA SER A 31 6.56 -16.19 -4.53
C SER A 31 5.14 -16.45 -4.05
N GLN A 32 4.22 -16.47 -5.01
CA GLN A 32 2.97 -17.21 -4.92
C GLN A 32 3.36 -18.53 -4.29
N SER A 33 3.00 -18.68 -3.02
CA SER A 33 2.85 -20.00 -2.43
C SER A 33 2.01 -20.77 -3.44
N ARG A 34 2.64 -21.65 -4.23
CA ARG A 34 1.97 -22.66 -5.04
C ARG A 34 1.30 -23.72 -4.14
N GLY A 35 1.12 -23.43 -2.86
CA GLY A 35 0.28 -24.16 -1.93
C GLY A 35 -1.12 -23.58 -1.91
N ALA A 36 -2.11 -24.46 -1.79
CA ALA A 36 -3.49 -24.08 -1.56
C ALA A 36 -3.59 -23.12 -0.34
N PRO A 37 -4.49 -22.13 -0.38
CA PRO A 37 -4.69 -21.24 0.76
C PRO A 37 -5.01 -22.07 2.01
N SER A 38 -4.48 -21.66 3.15
CA SER A 38 -4.76 -22.32 4.43
C SER A 38 -6.27 -22.36 4.70
N LYS A 39 -6.75 -23.30 5.53
CA LYS A 39 -8.17 -23.34 5.94
C LYS A 39 -8.63 -22.02 6.56
N ALA A 40 -7.75 -21.34 7.30
CA ALA A 40 -8.05 -20.03 7.88
C ALA A 40 -8.19 -18.95 6.80
N THR A 41 -7.29 -18.92 5.81
CA THR A 41 -7.38 -18.00 4.67
C THR A 41 -8.64 -18.24 3.86
N GLN A 42 -9.03 -19.50 3.63
CA GLN A 42 -10.29 -19.85 2.94
C GLN A 42 -11.52 -19.36 3.70
N ARG A 43 -11.55 -19.46 5.04
CA ARG A 43 -12.63 -18.89 5.86
C ARG A 43 -12.77 -17.39 5.65
N VAL A 44 -11.66 -16.67 5.67
CA VAL A 44 -11.67 -15.22 5.43
C VAL A 44 -12.14 -14.89 4.02
N GLN A 45 -11.65 -15.61 3.00
CA GLN A 45 -12.12 -15.43 1.62
C GLN A 45 -13.64 -15.62 1.50
N ARG A 46 -14.16 -16.68 2.12
CA ARG A 46 -15.60 -16.96 2.15
C ARG A 46 -16.36 -15.82 2.84
N TYR A 47 -15.88 -15.34 3.99
CA TYR A 47 -16.51 -14.23 4.71
C TYR A 47 -16.57 -12.97 3.83
N VAL A 48 -15.45 -12.58 3.22
CA VAL A 48 -15.40 -11.40 2.34
C VAL A 48 -16.37 -11.54 1.16
N GLN A 49 -16.45 -12.73 0.55
CA GLN A 49 -17.28 -12.96 -0.63
C GLN A 49 -18.78 -13.05 -0.33
N TYR A 50 -19.17 -13.58 0.82
CA TYR A 50 -20.56 -13.95 1.10
C TYR A 50 -21.19 -13.26 2.33
N GLU A 51 -20.40 -12.65 3.20
CA GLU A 51 -20.90 -12.15 4.50
C GLU A 51 -20.55 -10.69 4.76
N ALA A 52 -19.40 -10.20 4.30
CA ALA A 52 -18.96 -8.82 4.57
C ALA A 52 -19.96 -7.77 4.08
N TYR A 53 -20.64 -7.99 2.95
CA TYR A 53 -21.66 -7.09 2.43
C TYR A 53 -22.92 -7.00 3.31
N LEU A 54 -23.14 -7.94 4.23
CA LEU A 54 -24.24 -7.93 5.19
C LEU A 54 -23.88 -7.19 6.49
N ASN A 55 -22.59 -6.92 6.72
CA ASN A 55 -22.12 -6.25 7.92
C ASN A 55 -22.25 -4.71 7.79
N PRO A 56 -23.07 -4.04 8.62
CA PRO A 56 -23.28 -2.59 8.50
C PRO A 56 -22.00 -1.78 8.74
N SER A 57 -21.10 -2.26 9.62
CA SER A 57 -19.80 -1.62 9.83
C SER A 57 -18.91 -1.72 8.59
N ALA A 58 -18.95 -2.85 7.88
CA ALA A 58 -18.23 -3.01 6.63
C ALA A 58 -18.81 -2.12 5.52
N GLN A 59 -20.14 -1.99 5.44
CA GLN A 59 -20.82 -1.11 4.48
C GLN A 59 -20.47 0.37 4.70
N SER A 60 -20.46 0.81 5.96
CA SER A 60 -20.05 2.17 6.32
C SER A 60 -18.58 2.42 5.93
N LEU A 61 -17.69 1.48 6.25
CA LEU A 61 -16.28 1.55 5.91
C LEU A 61 -16.05 1.53 4.39
N ALA A 62 -16.82 0.75 3.65
CA ALA A 62 -16.77 0.67 2.19
C ALA A 62 -17.12 2.01 1.53
N THR A 63 -18.13 2.69 2.07
CA THR A 63 -18.54 4.03 1.62
C THR A 63 -17.45 5.07 1.92
N GLU A 64 -16.88 5.03 3.12
CA GLU A 64 -15.77 5.90 3.53
C GLU A 64 -14.55 5.73 2.63
N LEU A 65 -14.16 4.48 2.35
CA LEU A 65 -12.99 4.13 1.54
C LEU A 65 -13.22 4.22 0.03
N LYS A 66 -14.46 4.50 -0.39
CA LYS A 66 -14.92 4.46 -1.79
C LYS A 66 -14.53 3.14 -2.47
N MET A 67 -14.68 2.03 -1.75
CA MET A 67 -14.28 0.69 -2.18
C MET A 67 -15.49 -0.25 -2.09
N PRO A 68 -15.88 -0.93 -3.19
CA PRO A 68 -17.03 -1.82 -3.16
C PRO A 68 -16.75 -3.07 -2.31
N LEU A 69 -17.77 -3.54 -1.59
CA LEU A 69 -17.76 -4.86 -0.98
C LEU A 69 -17.99 -5.93 -2.06
N CYS A 70 -17.44 -7.11 -1.86
CA CYS A 70 -17.76 -8.26 -2.70
C CYS A 70 -19.22 -8.67 -2.51
N THR A 71 -19.85 -9.07 -3.60
CA THR A 71 -21.15 -9.72 -3.59
C THR A 71 -21.00 -11.16 -4.12
N PRO A 72 -21.92 -12.07 -3.80
CA PRO A 72 -21.87 -13.46 -4.25
C PRO A 72 -21.84 -13.62 -5.78
N THR A 73 -22.31 -12.61 -6.52
CA THR A 73 -22.40 -12.60 -7.98
C THR A 73 -21.19 -11.95 -8.66
N ALA A 74 -20.34 -11.23 -7.90
CA ALA A 74 -19.18 -10.56 -8.43
C ALA A 74 -17.92 -11.46 -8.38
N PRO A 75 -16.98 -11.30 -9.34
CA PRO A 75 -15.70 -11.99 -9.27
C PRO A 75 -14.92 -11.54 -8.03
N PHE A 76 -14.34 -12.49 -7.31
CA PHE A 76 -13.54 -12.22 -6.11
C PHE A 76 -12.12 -11.79 -6.50
N PRO A 77 -11.69 -10.54 -6.21
CA PRO A 77 -10.39 -10.02 -6.64
C PRO A 77 -9.21 -10.52 -5.78
N GLY A 78 -9.47 -11.38 -4.80
CA GLY A 78 -8.51 -11.76 -3.77
C GLY A 78 -8.56 -10.83 -2.56
N LEU A 79 -7.74 -11.12 -1.55
CA LEU A 79 -7.73 -10.41 -0.27
C LEU A 79 -6.85 -9.16 -0.26
N MET A 80 -5.74 -9.19 -1.01
CA MET A 80 -4.73 -8.12 -1.02
C MET A 80 -5.29 -6.74 -1.38
N PRO A 81 -6.15 -6.56 -2.41
CA PRO A 81 -6.66 -5.23 -2.74
C PRO A 81 -7.38 -4.55 -1.57
N PHE A 82 -8.10 -5.33 -0.75
CA PHE A 82 -8.80 -4.82 0.44
C PHE A 82 -7.81 -4.48 1.56
N LEU A 83 -6.83 -5.35 1.80
CA LEU A 83 -5.78 -5.13 2.80
C LEU A 83 -4.95 -3.88 2.48
N ASP A 84 -4.49 -3.75 1.24
CA ASP A 84 -3.70 -2.62 0.78
C ASP A 84 -4.48 -1.32 0.95
N ARG A 85 -5.77 -1.31 0.63
CA ARG A 85 -6.61 -0.11 0.80
C ARG A 85 -6.76 0.27 2.26
N LEU A 86 -7.01 -0.69 3.16
CA LEU A 86 -7.13 -0.43 4.59
C LEU A 86 -5.82 0.08 5.18
N VAL A 87 -4.69 -0.53 4.80
CA VAL A 87 -3.35 -0.14 5.27
C VAL A 87 -2.96 1.25 4.77
N THR A 88 -3.09 1.50 3.46
CA THR A 88 -2.69 2.78 2.85
C THR A 88 -3.51 3.96 3.37
N THR A 89 -4.77 3.73 3.74
CA THR A 89 -5.64 4.75 4.33
C THR A 89 -5.55 4.83 5.87
N GLY A 90 -4.76 3.97 6.51
CA GLY A 90 -4.62 3.92 7.96
C GLY A 90 -5.87 3.44 8.69
N ARG A 91 -6.75 2.71 7.99
CA ARG A 91 -8.01 2.15 8.52
C ARG A 91 -7.88 0.68 8.90
N ASP A 92 -6.69 0.12 8.92
CA ASP A 92 -6.38 -1.26 9.32
C ASP A 92 -6.39 -1.44 10.85
N THR A 93 -7.41 -0.94 11.53
CA THR A 93 -7.62 -1.17 12.97
C THR A 93 -8.22 -2.57 13.20
N PRO A 94 -8.03 -3.20 14.37
CA PRO A 94 -8.61 -4.53 14.63
C PRO A 94 -10.12 -4.61 14.38
N ASN A 95 -10.87 -3.56 14.74
CA ASN A 95 -12.31 -3.49 14.52
C ASN A 95 -12.67 -3.42 13.03
N ASN A 96 -11.97 -2.61 12.26
CA ASN A 96 -12.20 -2.49 10.82
C ASN A 96 -11.79 -3.75 10.06
N MET A 97 -10.69 -4.38 10.49
CA MET A 97 -10.23 -5.65 9.95
C MET A 97 -11.26 -6.75 10.23
N ALA A 98 -11.80 -6.82 11.45
CA ALA A 98 -12.87 -7.76 11.79
C ALA A 98 -14.17 -7.48 11.02
N ALA A 99 -14.50 -6.21 10.78
CA ALA A 99 -15.66 -5.84 9.98
C ALA A 99 -15.53 -6.31 8.52
N TRP A 100 -14.36 -6.14 7.91
CA TRP A 100 -14.15 -6.47 6.50
C TRP A 100 -13.85 -7.96 6.25
N PHE A 101 -13.07 -8.59 7.13
CA PHE A 101 -12.53 -9.95 6.94
C PHE A 101 -13.11 -10.99 7.90
N GLY A 102 -13.96 -10.57 8.82
CA GLY A 102 -14.61 -11.44 9.80
C GLY A 102 -13.84 -11.55 11.12
N PRO A 103 -14.44 -12.18 12.15
CA PRO A 103 -13.90 -12.21 13.50
C PRO A 103 -12.57 -12.97 13.64
N HIS A 104 -12.28 -13.89 12.73
CA HIS A 104 -11.05 -14.71 12.72
C HIS A 104 -10.05 -14.25 11.65
N TRP A 105 -10.07 -12.96 11.29
CA TRP A 105 -9.24 -12.44 10.20
C TRP A 105 -7.75 -12.70 10.43
N GLU A 106 -7.27 -12.57 11.67
CA GLU A 106 -5.86 -12.72 11.99
C GLU A 106 -5.30 -14.09 11.59
N GLU A 107 -6.03 -15.17 11.82
CA GLU A 107 -5.58 -16.52 11.46
C GLU A 107 -5.38 -16.69 9.96
N GLY A 108 -6.17 -15.97 9.14
CA GLY A 108 -6.21 -16.12 7.70
C GLY A 108 -5.39 -15.09 6.94
N THR A 109 -5.18 -13.90 7.51
CA THR A 109 -4.61 -12.74 6.80
C THR A 109 -3.56 -11.96 7.58
N ARG A 110 -3.20 -12.32 8.81
CA ARG A 110 -2.17 -11.61 9.59
C ARG A 110 -0.88 -11.41 8.82
N GLU A 111 -0.37 -12.47 8.17
CA GLU A 111 0.88 -12.37 7.40
C GLU A 111 0.74 -11.41 6.20
N MET A 112 -0.35 -11.51 5.45
CA MET A 112 -0.62 -10.61 4.32
C MET A 112 -0.78 -9.16 4.78
N HIS A 113 -1.46 -8.94 5.91
CA HIS A 113 -1.62 -7.63 6.53
C HIS A 113 -0.27 -7.05 6.96
N HIS A 114 0.58 -7.86 7.62
CA HIS A 114 1.92 -7.47 8.03
C HIS A 114 2.81 -7.10 6.83
N GLN A 115 2.78 -7.90 5.77
CA GLN A 115 3.51 -7.62 4.54
C GLN A 115 3.03 -6.33 3.85
N ALA A 116 1.71 -6.13 3.74
CA ALA A 116 1.13 -4.90 3.19
C ALA A 116 1.55 -3.68 4.02
N ARG A 117 1.62 -3.83 5.36
CA ARG A 117 2.09 -2.80 6.29
C ARG A 117 3.53 -2.41 6.05
N LEU A 118 4.45 -3.37 6.05
CA LEU A 118 5.86 -3.10 5.80
C LEU A 118 6.08 -2.50 4.41
N ALA A 119 5.41 -3.03 3.38
CA ALA A 119 5.49 -2.50 2.03
C ALA A 119 5.04 -1.03 1.97
N THR A 120 3.92 -0.70 2.61
CA THR A 120 3.38 0.67 2.64
C THR A 120 4.27 1.62 3.43
N LEU A 121 4.85 1.18 4.55
CA LEU A 121 5.68 2.01 5.42
C LEU A 121 7.12 2.18 4.89
N SER A 122 7.64 1.20 4.15
CA SER A 122 8.99 1.21 3.60
C SER A 122 9.08 1.98 2.27
N ALA A 123 7.96 2.16 1.58
CA ALA A 123 7.92 2.93 0.34
C ALA A 123 8.25 4.41 0.61
N PRO A 124 9.29 4.98 -0.04
CA PRO A 124 9.52 6.41 0.04
C PRO A 124 8.32 7.13 -0.57
N TRP A 125 7.71 8.05 0.18
CA TRP A 125 6.71 8.95 -0.40
C TRP A 125 7.36 9.71 -1.55
N PRO A 126 6.79 9.68 -2.77
CA PRO A 126 7.44 10.29 -3.91
C PRO A 126 7.65 11.78 -3.63
N PRO A 127 8.83 12.35 -3.93
CA PRO A 127 9.01 13.79 -3.91
C PRO A 127 8.06 14.43 -4.93
N SER A 128 7.23 15.38 -4.47
CA SER A 128 6.28 16.19 -5.25
C SER A 128 6.89 16.73 -6.56
N PRO A 129 6.21 16.66 -7.73
CA PRO A 129 4.93 17.33 -8.05
C PRO A 129 3.80 16.38 -8.48
N TYR A 130 4.06 15.07 -8.54
CA TYR A 130 3.04 14.04 -8.82
C TYR A 130 2.16 13.71 -7.62
N ILE A 131 2.34 14.43 -6.51
CA ILE A 131 1.49 14.33 -5.32
C ILE A 131 0.02 14.47 -5.72
N ASN A 132 -0.39 15.35 -6.63
CA ASN A 132 -1.82 15.45 -6.95
C ASN A 132 -2.42 14.23 -7.67
N VAL A 133 -1.61 13.47 -8.43
CA VAL A 133 -2.06 12.24 -9.10
C VAL A 133 -2.05 11.05 -8.14
N TYR A 134 -1.01 10.96 -7.30
CA TYR A 134 -0.92 9.95 -6.24
C TYR A 134 -1.92 10.21 -5.11
N VAL A 135 -2.12 11.47 -4.72
CA VAL A 135 -3.15 11.91 -3.80
C VAL A 135 -4.51 11.67 -4.43
N ASN A 136 -4.79 11.81 -5.73
CA ASN A 136 -6.12 11.37 -6.21
C ASN A 136 -6.39 9.86 -6.07
N PHE A 137 -5.36 8.99 -6.07
CA PHE A 137 -5.50 7.55 -5.76
C PHE A 137 -5.39 7.22 -4.25
N HIS A 138 -4.64 8.00 -3.47
CA HIS A 138 -4.31 7.83 -2.04
C HIS A 138 -4.87 8.95 -1.12
N ALA A 139 -5.77 9.81 -1.61
CA ALA A 139 -6.33 10.99 -0.92
C ALA A 139 -7.17 10.60 0.29
N LEU A 140 -7.49 9.31 0.43
CA LEU A 140 -8.33 8.82 1.49
C LEU A 140 -7.56 8.49 2.77
N GLY A 141 -6.23 8.56 2.79
CA GLY A 141 -5.53 8.53 4.08
C GLY A 141 -4.01 8.45 4.02
N ARG A 142 -3.40 8.77 5.15
CA ARG A 142 -2.02 8.41 5.46
C ARG A 142 -2.06 7.08 6.20
N PRO A 143 -1.14 6.14 5.94
CA PRO A 143 -1.04 4.91 6.71
C PRO A 143 -0.87 5.26 8.19
N ARG A 144 -1.40 4.41 9.06
CA ARG A 144 -1.20 4.58 10.50
C ARG A 144 0.31 4.58 10.82
N PRO A 145 0.76 5.34 11.83
CA PRO A 145 2.14 5.30 12.29
C PRO A 145 2.61 3.87 12.56
N PRO A 146 3.90 3.57 12.33
CA PRO A 146 4.44 2.25 12.58
C PRO A 146 4.47 1.95 14.08
N THR A 147 4.14 0.71 14.48
CA THR A 147 4.35 0.21 15.85
C THR A 147 5.84 0.09 16.16
N LYS A 148 6.19 -0.19 17.42
CA LYS A 148 7.60 -0.37 17.82
C LYS A 148 8.25 -1.55 17.09
N GLU A 149 7.48 -2.61 16.89
CA GLU A 149 7.89 -3.83 16.20
C GLU A 149 8.10 -3.55 14.70
N GLU A 150 7.13 -2.90 14.05
CA GLU A 150 7.23 -2.48 12.65
C GLU A 150 8.43 -1.53 12.44
N GLN A 151 8.69 -0.60 13.37
CA GLN A 151 9.86 0.29 13.33
C GLN A 151 11.18 -0.49 13.43
N ALA A 152 11.26 -1.46 14.35
CA ALA A 152 12.46 -2.29 14.50
C ALA A 152 12.74 -3.11 13.24
N GLU A 153 11.70 -3.64 12.61
CA GLU A 153 11.82 -4.42 11.36
C GLU A 153 12.20 -3.55 10.17
N LEU A 154 11.57 -2.39 9.99
CA LEU A 154 11.94 -1.42 8.95
C LEU A 154 13.40 -0.98 9.09
N LYS A 155 13.86 -0.76 10.32
CA LYS A 155 15.26 -0.45 10.61
C LYS A 155 16.16 -1.63 10.22
N ALA A 156 15.82 -2.86 10.60
CA ALA A 156 16.60 -4.05 10.23
C ALA A 156 16.67 -4.24 8.70
N MET A 157 15.59 -3.97 7.97
CA MET A 157 15.58 -4.01 6.50
C MET A 157 16.52 -2.97 5.87
N LEU A 158 16.56 -1.75 6.43
CA LEU A 158 17.46 -0.69 5.98
C LEU A 158 18.93 -1.00 6.31
N ASP A 159 19.18 -1.53 7.51
CA ASP A 159 20.53 -1.94 7.94
C ASP A 159 21.05 -3.10 7.09
N TYR A 160 20.18 -4.01 6.64
CA TYR A 160 20.56 -5.11 5.75
C TYR A 160 20.91 -4.63 4.34
N SER A 161 20.14 -3.68 3.78
CA SER A 161 20.39 -3.17 2.42
C SER A 161 21.66 -2.35 2.29
N THR A 162 22.15 -1.79 3.41
CA THR A 162 23.34 -0.92 3.48
C THR A 162 24.63 -1.65 3.87
N ARG A 163 24.57 -2.95 4.20
CA ARG A 163 25.78 -3.74 4.50
C ARG A 163 26.63 -3.97 3.23
N PRO A 164 27.96 -3.78 3.29
CA PRO A 164 28.85 -4.17 2.22
C PRO A 164 28.73 -5.68 1.97
N ARG A 165 28.46 -6.09 0.73
CA ARG A 165 28.59 -7.50 0.34
C ARG A 165 30.08 -7.78 0.18
N HIS A 166 30.64 -8.56 1.10
CA HIS A 166 32.01 -9.07 1.03
C HIS A 166 32.11 -10.23 0.05
#